data_AF-A0A5E4QVG8-F1
#
_entry.id   AF-A0A5E4QVG8-F1
#
_cell.length_a   1.000
_cell.length_b   1.000
_cell.length_c   1.000
_cell.angle_alpha   90.00
_cell.angle_beta   90.00
_cell.angle_gamma   90.00
#
_symmetry.space_group_name_H-M   'P 1'
#
loop_
_entity.id
_entity.type
_entity.pdbx_description
1 polymer ?
#
loop_
_entity_poly.entity_id
_entity_poly.type
_entity_poly.pdbx_seq_one_letter_code
_entity_poly.pdbx_strand_id
1 'polypeptide(L)'
;MLRERACAADSRGCVSLQQVLAAFSAGVTEQHAWALLYQAARCFQREWTACGGGGSALRLPLTADHLLLHRDGDVHADSLRPTLASGLCG
;
A
#
# COMPACT_ATOMS: atom_id res chain seq x y z
N MET A 1 -7.92 20.69 -19.61
CA MET A 1 -7.02 19.53 -19.77
C MET A 1 -6.12 19.39 -18.53
N LEU A 2 -6.64 18.90 -17.39
CA LEU A 2 -5.86 18.81 -16.13
C LEU A 2 -6.02 17.47 -15.38
N ARG A 3 -6.50 16.39 -16.03
CA ARG A 3 -6.85 15.14 -15.33
C ARG A 3 -5.91 13.95 -15.56
N GLU A 4 -4.85 14.12 -16.34
CA GLU A 4 -3.98 12.98 -16.74
C GLU A 4 -2.75 12.78 -15.84
N ARG A 5 -2.45 13.71 -14.91
CA ARG A 5 -1.24 13.65 -14.08
C ARG A 5 -1.45 13.23 -12.62
N ALA A 6 -2.70 13.13 -12.15
CA ALA A 6 -2.97 12.89 -10.72
C ALA A 6 -2.69 11.45 -10.25
N CYS A 7 -2.67 10.49 -11.17
CA CYS A 7 -2.54 9.06 -10.88
C CYS A 7 -1.42 8.41 -11.72
N ALA A 8 -0.27 9.09 -11.83
CA ALA A 8 0.91 8.48 -12.42
C ALA A 8 1.54 7.53 -11.40
N ALA A 9 1.84 6.31 -11.85
CA ALA A 9 2.55 5.33 -11.05
C ALA A 9 3.99 5.80 -10.78
N ASP A 10 4.51 5.49 -9.60
CA ASP A 10 5.91 5.73 -9.25
C ASP A 10 6.88 4.79 -9.99
N SER A 11 8.18 4.88 -9.69
CA SER A 11 9.21 4.00 -10.27
C SER A 11 9.03 2.52 -9.96
N ARG A 12 8.19 2.15 -8.98
CA ARG A 12 7.84 0.77 -8.61
C ARG A 12 6.56 0.30 -9.32
N GLY A 13 5.94 1.16 -10.13
CA GLY A 13 4.66 0.88 -10.77
C GLY A 13 3.46 0.96 -9.82
N CYS A 14 3.62 1.63 -8.67
CA CYS A 14 2.59 1.76 -7.64
C CYS A 14 1.92 3.14 -7.66
N VAL A 15 0.70 3.21 -7.15
CA VAL A 15 0.00 4.46 -6.81
C VAL A 15 -0.39 4.45 -5.33
N SER A 16 -0.43 5.61 -4.67
CA SER A 16 -0.93 5.69 -3.30
C SER A 16 -2.45 5.68 -3.27
N LEU A 17 -3.04 5.22 -2.16
CA LEU A 17 -4.48 5.30 -1.95
C LEU A 17 -4.97 6.76 -2.01
N GLN A 18 -4.16 7.73 -1.58
CA GLN A 18 -4.50 9.15 -1.74
C GLN A 18 -4.65 9.56 -3.21
N GLN A 19 -3.77 9.12 -4.10
CA GLN A 19 -3.89 9.39 -5.54
C GLN A 19 -5.14 8.75 -6.13
N VAL A 20 -5.48 7.54 -5.69
CA VAL A 20 -6.72 6.86 -6.08
C VAL A 20 -7.93 7.68 -5.64
N LEU A 21 -8.03 8.03 -4.36
CA LEU A 21 -9.13 8.84 -3.82
C LEU A 21 -9.28 10.19 -4.53
N ALA A 22 -8.16 10.87 -4.81
CA ALA A 22 -8.15 12.12 -5.55
C ALA A 22 -8.64 11.96 -7.00
N ALA A 23 -8.33 10.86 -7.68
CA ALA A 23 -8.74 10.60 -9.05
C ALA A 23 -10.24 10.31 -9.20
N PHE A 24 -10.82 9.63 -8.21
CA PHE A 24 -12.24 9.26 -8.21
C PHE A 24 -13.16 10.37 -7.69
N SER A 25 -12.62 11.43 -7.08
CA SER A 25 -13.40 12.59 -6.58
C SER A 25 -14.58 12.22 -5.66
N ALA A 26 -14.53 11.02 -5.09
CA ALA A 26 -15.55 10.41 -4.27
C ALA A 26 -14.88 9.43 -3.29
N GLY A 27 -15.55 9.14 -2.18
CA GLY A 27 -15.10 8.10 -1.26
C GLY A 27 -15.11 6.71 -1.91
N VAL A 28 -14.43 5.75 -1.28
CA VAL A 28 -14.52 4.34 -1.67
C VAL A 28 -15.89 3.76 -1.32
N THR A 29 -16.37 2.80 -2.11
CA THR A 29 -17.53 1.99 -1.75
C THR A 29 -17.16 1.03 -0.62
N GLU A 30 -18.16 0.43 0.03
CA GLU A 30 -17.92 -0.59 1.06
C GLU A 30 -17.12 -1.78 0.51
N GLN A 31 -17.44 -2.26 -0.71
CA GLN A 31 -16.67 -3.35 -1.32
C GLN A 31 -15.20 -2.98 -1.55
N HIS A 32 -14.93 -1.75 -1.99
CA HIS A 32 -13.56 -1.28 -2.15
C HIS A 32 -12.84 -1.18 -0.79
N ALA A 33 -13.52 -0.71 0.25
CA ALA A 33 -12.95 -0.65 1.59
C ALA A 33 -12.58 -2.06 2.11
N TRP A 34 -13.47 -3.04 1.97
CA TRP A 34 -13.19 -4.43 2.36
C TRP A 34 -12.06 -5.06 1.54
N ALA A 35 -12.02 -4.81 0.23
CA ALA A 35 -10.94 -5.30 -0.63
C ALA A 35 -9.57 -4.72 -0.23
N LEU A 36 -9.50 -3.42 0.06
CA LEU A 36 -8.28 -2.76 0.53
C LEU A 36 -7.81 -3.34 1.87
N LEU A 37 -8.73 -3.51 2.83
CA LEU A 37 -8.44 -4.12 4.13
C LEU A 37 -7.92 -5.55 3.98
N TYR A 38 -8.55 -6.35 3.11
CA TYR A 38 -8.14 -7.73 2.84
C TYR A 38 -6.72 -7.79 2.25
N GLN A 39 -6.44 -6.99 1.22
CA GLN A 39 -5.12 -6.98 0.59
C GLN A 39 -4.03 -6.44 1.51
N ALA A 40 -4.34 -5.43 2.34
CA ALA A 40 -3.41 -4.92 3.34
C ALA A 40 -3.10 -5.97 4.41
N ALA A 41 -4.11 -6.69 4.91
CA ALA A 41 -3.92 -7.78 5.88
C ALA A 41 -3.11 -8.94 5.28
N ARG A 42 -3.39 -9.32 4.03
CA ARG A 42 -2.65 -10.35 3.30
C ARG A 42 -1.19 -9.95 3.07
N CYS A 43 -0.94 -8.70 2.72
CA CYS A 43 0.40 -8.14 2.64
C CYS A 43 1.11 -8.22 4.00
N PHE A 44 0.45 -7.79 5.09
CA PHE A 44 1.02 -7.86 6.44
C PHE A 44 1.40 -9.29 6.83
N GLN A 45 0.52 -10.26 6.60
CA GLN A 45 0.82 -11.67 6.88
C GLN A 45 2.03 -12.16 6.09
N ARG A 46 2.09 -11.85 4.78
CA ARG A 46 3.23 -12.21 3.92
C ARG A 46 4.54 -11.63 4.45
N GLU A 47 4.56 -10.33 4.74
CA GLU A 47 5.75 -9.66 5.26
C GLU A 47 6.15 -10.19 6.64
N TRP A 48 5.17 -10.50 7.50
CA TRP A 48 5.41 -11.06 8.83
C TRP A 48 6.08 -12.43 8.75
N THR A 49 5.60 -13.29 7.85
CA THR A 49 6.20 -14.60 7.62
C THR A 49 7.60 -14.51 7.02
N ALA A 50 7.81 -13.57 6.08
CA ALA A 50 9.12 -13.34 5.47
C ALA A 50 10.18 -12.87 6.49
N CYS A 51 9.77 -12.13 7.53
CA CYS A 51 10.64 -11.68 8.61
C CYS A 51 10.75 -12.68 9.79
N GLY A 52 10.45 -13.97 9.57
CA GLY A 52 10.59 -15.02 10.59
C GLY A 52 9.67 -14.87 11.80
N GLY A 53 8.57 -14.11 11.68
CA GLY A 53 7.63 -13.86 12.78
C GLY A 53 8.14 -12.90 13.85
N GLY A 54 9.31 -12.29 13.66
CA GLY A 54 9.84 -11.23 14.51
C GLY A 54 9.32 -9.87 14.05
N GLY A 55 8.08 -9.53 14.39
CA GLY A 55 7.35 -8.32 13.99
C GLY A 55 7.98 -6.94 14.20
N SER A 56 9.22 -6.86 14.69
CA SER A 56 9.88 -5.62 15.08
C SER A 56 10.11 -4.65 13.91
N ALA A 57 9.98 -5.10 12.66
CA ALA A 57 10.25 -4.29 11.48
C ALA A 57 9.00 -3.89 10.67
N LEU A 58 7.79 -4.33 11.01
CA LEU A 58 6.58 -3.93 10.26
C LEU A 58 5.86 -2.76 10.93
N ARG A 59 5.35 -1.84 10.12
CA ARG A 59 4.55 -0.69 10.54
C ARG A 59 3.19 -0.75 9.88
N LEU A 60 2.16 -0.30 10.61
CA LEU A 60 0.84 -0.12 10.03
C LEU A 60 0.78 1.22 9.28
N PRO A 61 0.19 1.27 8.08
CA PRO A 61 0.00 2.51 7.35
C PRO A 61 -1.07 3.34 8.06
N LEU A 62 -0.65 4.47 8.66
CA LEU A 62 -1.54 5.36 9.41
C LEU A 62 -2.31 6.36 8.53
N THR A 63 -1.89 6.56 7.28
CA THR A 63 -2.47 7.51 6.34
C THR A 63 -2.60 6.90 4.95
N ALA A 64 -3.51 7.42 4.13
CA ALA A 64 -3.74 6.93 2.77
C ALA A 64 -2.51 7.06 1.84
N ASP A 65 -1.59 7.99 2.13
CA ASP A 65 -0.34 8.13 1.39
C ASP A 65 0.64 6.98 1.62
N HIS A 66 0.55 6.31 2.78
CA HIS A 66 1.44 5.19 3.10
C HIS A 66 0.98 3.88 2.45
N LEU A 67 -0.27 3.79 1.96
CA LEU A 67 -0.78 2.59 1.32
C LEU A 67 -0.49 2.64 -0.18
N LEU A 68 0.48 1.83 -0.62
CA LEU A 68 0.90 1.73 -2.02
C LEU A 68 0.25 0.51 -2.68
N LEU A 69 -0.40 0.75 -3.81
CA LEU A 69 -1.16 -0.24 -4.57
C LEU A 69 -0.50 -0.48 -5.93
N HIS A 70 -0.31 -1.74 -6.26
CA HIS A 70 -0.02 -2.16 -7.63
C HIS A 70 -1.29 -2.12 -8.49
N ARG A 71 -1.11 -2.11 -9.82
CA ARG A 71 -2.22 -2.05 -10.79
C ARG A 71 -3.12 -3.29 -10.79
N ASP A 72 -2.62 -4.40 -10.28
CA ASP A 72 -3.35 -5.66 -10.08
C ASP A 72 -4.13 -5.70 -8.75
N GLY A 73 -4.01 -4.66 -7.92
CA GLY A 73 -4.71 -4.53 -6.64
C GLY A 73 -3.94 -5.05 -5.43
N ASP A 74 -2.72 -5.56 -5.60
CA ASP A 74 -1.88 -6.00 -4.48
C ASP A 74 -1.25 -4.79 -3.75
N VAL A 75 -1.12 -4.91 -2.42
CA VAL A 75 -0.44 -3.90 -1.59
C VAL A 75 1.06 -4.15 -1.59
N HIS A 76 1.83 -3.12 -1.93
CA HIS A 76 3.30 -3.17 -1.98
C HIS A 76 3.88 -3.25 -0.56
N ALA A 77 4.96 -4.03 -0.37
CA ALA A 77 5.59 -4.28 0.92
C ALA A 77 6.08 -3.01 1.65
N ASP A 78 6.57 -2.01 0.89
CA ASP A 78 6.97 -0.69 1.42
C ASP A 78 5.83 0.08 2.10
N SER A 79 4.57 -0.32 1.92
CA SER A 79 3.45 0.20 2.73
C SER A 79 3.59 -0.18 4.20
N LEU A 80 4.30 -1.27 4.48
CA LEU A 80 4.47 -1.85 5.81
C LEU A 80 5.91 -1.79 6.30
N ARG A 81 6.89 -1.80 5.40
CA ARG A 81 8.31 -1.75 5.74
C ARG A 81 8.76 -0.29 6.00
N PRO A 82 9.55 -0.02 7.04
CA PRO A 82 10.21 1.26 7.22
C PRO A 82 11.11 1.56 6.03
N THR A 83 11.11 2.79 5.56
CA THR A 83 11.96 3.28 4.45
C THR A 83 13.46 3.15 4.72
N LEU A 84 13.85 2.83 5.97
CA LEU A 84 15.22 2.59 6.43
C LEU A 84 15.53 1.10 6.71
N ALA A 85 14.57 0.20 6.52
CA ALA A 85 14.69 -1.21 6.93
C ALA A 85 15.02 -2.17 5.76
N SER A 86 15.69 -1.70 4.71
CA SER A 86 16.09 -2.53 3.56
C SER A 86 17.10 -3.65 3.89
N GLY A 87 17.41 -3.90 5.17
CA GLY A 87 18.32 -4.97 5.60
C GLY A 87 17.93 -5.70 6.89
N LEU A 88 16.71 -5.55 7.41
CA LEU A 88 16.32 -6.15 8.70
C LEU A 88 15.54 -7.46 8.62
N CYS A 89 15.15 -7.89 7.42
CA CYS A 89 14.62 -9.23 7.19
C CYS A 89 15.61 -9.94 6.26
N GLY A 90 16.57 -10.63 6.87
CA GLY A 90 17.52 -11.52 6.20
C GLY A 90 16.96 -12.91 6.00
#